data_AF-A0A2D4IXB9-F1
#
_entry.id   AF-A0A2D4IXB9-F1
#
_cell.length_a   1.000
_cell.length_b   1.000
_cell.length_c   1.000
_cell.angle_alpha   90.00
_cell.angle_beta   90.00
_cell.angle_gamma   90.00
#
_symmetry.space_group_name_H-M   'P 1'
#
loop_
_entity.id
_entity.type
_entity.pdbx_description
1 polymer ?
#
loop_
_entity_poly.entity_id
_entity_poly.type
_entity_poly.pdbx_seq_one_letter_code
_entity_poly.pdbx_strand_id
1 'polypeptide(L)'
;KRTIEDKITEECSVLTRTIETYAGKPFDVTTILSAAVSNIIVCILLGKRYEYEDAVFLRLLKIVNENLQLSGSPAALLYNLFPKLGFLLGAGKKILKNEKELHDFIQATFIEYLQ
;
A
#
# COMPACT_ATOMS: atom_id res chain seq x y z
N LYS A 1 -1.76 0.88 -24.76
CA LYS A 1 -1.71 1.49 -23.41
C LYS A 1 -3.15 1.56 -22.91
N ARG A 2 -3.51 0.85 -21.83
CA ARG A 2 -4.87 0.91 -21.27
C ARG A 2 -5.07 2.23 -20.54
N THR A 3 -6.27 2.79 -20.60
CA THR A 3 -6.63 4.02 -19.89
C THR A 3 -6.72 3.77 -18.38
N ILE A 4 -6.79 4.85 -17.59
CA ILE A 4 -7.06 4.73 -16.15
C ILE A 4 -8.46 4.14 -15.93
N GLU A 5 -9.44 4.55 -16.75
CA GLU A 5 -10.81 4.03 -16.71
C GLU A 5 -10.86 2.52 -16.96
N ASP A 6 -10.08 2.00 -17.91
CA ASP A 6 -10.00 0.56 -18.18
C ASP A 6 -9.51 -0.23 -16.96
N LYS A 7 -8.56 0.34 -16.20
CA LYS A 7 -7.98 -0.29 -14.99
C LYS A 7 -8.97 -0.26 -13.84
N ILE A 8 -9.69 0.86 -13.66
CA ILE A 8 -10.74 0.98 -12.64
C ILE A 8 -11.87 -0.01 -12.94
N THR A 9 -12.32 -0.06 -14.19
CA THR A 9 -13.43 -0.94 -14.62
C THR A 9 -13.08 -2.42 -14.43
N GLU A 10 -11.85 -2.81 -14.77
CA GLU A 10 -11.35 -4.16 -14.49
C GLU A 10 -11.33 -4.47 -12.99
N GLU A 11 -10.79 -3.58 -12.16
CA GLU A 11 -10.75 -3.84 -10.72
C GLU A 11 -12.14 -3.89 -10.10
N CYS A 12 -13.09 -3.06 -10.55
CA CYS A 12 -14.49 -3.14 -10.14
C CYS A 12 -15.12 -4.50 -10.48
N SER A 13 -14.82 -5.06 -11.66
CA SER A 13 -15.28 -6.40 -12.04
C SER A 13 -14.71 -7.47 -11.12
N VAL A 14 -13.40 -7.42 -10.83
CA VAL A 14 -12.76 -8.40 -9.93
C VAL A 14 -13.29 -8.25 -8.50
N LEU A 15 -13.37 -7.04 -7.97
CA LEU A 15 -13.92 -6.75 -6.65
C LEU A 15 -15.34 -7.30 -6.49
N THR A 16 -16.21 -7.07 -7.47
CA THR A 16 -17.59 -7.58 -7.43
C THR A 16 -17.60 -9.11 -7.37
N ARG A 17 -16.82 -9.77 -8.24
CA ARG A 17 -16.69 -11.23 -8.25
C ARG A 17 -16.15 -11.76 -6.93
N THR A 18 -15.15 -11.09 -6.33
CA THR A 18 -14.61 -11.49 -5.03
C THR A 18 -15.67 -11.37 -3.95
N ILE A 19 -16.44 -10.29 -3.90
CA ILE A 19 -17.54 -10.10 -2.94
C ILE A 19 -18.58 -11.23 -3.07
N GLU A 20 -18.93 -11.62 -4.30
CA GLU A 20 -19.86 -12.73 -4.56
C GLU A 20 -19.38 -14.07 -3.98
N THR A 21 -18.06 -14.32 -3.93
CA THR A 21 -17.51 -15.57 -3.37
C THR A 21 -17.80 -15.75 -1.88
N TYR A 22 -18.05 -14.67 -1.14
CA TYR A 22 -18.42 -14.75 0.27
C TYR A 22 -19.83 -15.29 0.49
N ALA A 23 -20.68 -15.35 -0.55
CA ALA A 23 -22.02 -15.94 -0.49
C ALA A 23 -22.87 -15.43 0.70
N GLY A 24 -22.82 -14.12 0.96
CA GLY A 24 -23.54 -13.47 2.06
C GLY A 24 -22.94 -13.65 3.45
N LYS A 25 -21.82 -14.37 3.58
CA LYS A 25 -21.10 -14.49 4.86
C LYS A 25 -20.38 -13.18 5.21
N PRO A 26 -20.24 -12.86 6.50
CA PRO A 26 -19.43 -11.72 6.93
C PRO A 26 -17.98 -11.84 6.44
N PHE A 27 -17.41 -10.72 6.03
CA PHE A 27 -16.01 -10.59 5.65
C PHE A 27 -15.47 -9.20 5.99
N ASP A 28 -14.15 -9.07 5.98
CA ASP A 28 -13.52 -7.77 6.21
C ASP A 28 -13.53 -6.93 4.93
N VAL A 29 -14.53 -6.06 4.83
CA VAL A 29 -14.71 -5.11 3.71
C VAL A 29 -13.51 -4.17 3.58
N THR A 30 -12.90 -3.77 4.70
CA THR A 30 -11.78 -2.82 4.69
C THR A 30 -10.57 -3.43 4.00
N THR A 31 -10.26 -4.69 4.30
CA THR A 31 -9.15 -5.41 3.67
C THR A 31 -9.36 -5.55 2.17
N ILE A 32 -10.52 -6.04 1.74
CA ILE A 32 -10.83 -6.27 0.31
C ILE A 32 -10.84 -4.97 -0.48
N LEU A 33 -11.47 -3.91 0.04
CA LEU A 33 -11.56 -2.63 -0.64
C LEU A 33 -10.20 -1.92 -0.72
N SER A 34 -9.40 -2.00 0.35
CA SER A 34 -8.04 -1.45 0.36
C SER A 34 -7.14 -2.16 -0.64
N ALA A 35 -7.27 -3.47 -0.79
CA ALA A 35 -6.57 -4.25 -1.80
C ALA A 35 -6.96 -3.81 -3.22
N ALA A 36 -8.26 -3.65 -3.51
CA ALA A 36 -8.76 -3.20 -4.80
C ALA A 36 -8.20 -1.81 -5.18
N VAL A 37 -8.34 -0.81 -4.29
CA VAL A 37 -7.83 0.55 -4.54
C VAL A 37 -6.31 0.55 -4.75
N SER A 38 -5.60 -0.22 -3.94
CA SER A 38 -4.14 -0.33 -4.06
C SER A 38 -3.73 -1.01 -5.37
N ASN A 39 -4.49 -1.99 -5.85
CA ASN A 39 -4.26 -2.63 -7.14
C ASN A 39 -4.38 -1.66 -8.31
N ILE A 40 -5.36 -0.73 -8.27
CA ILE A 40 -5.49 0.32 -9.29
C ILE A 40 -4.20 1.16 -9.33
N ILE A 41 -3.71 1.60 -8.18
CA ILE A 41 -2.48 2.41 -8.06
C ILE A 41 -1.27 1.62 -8.55
N VAL A 42 -1.08 0.39 -8.06
CA VAL A 42 0.03 -0.47 -8.44
C VAL A 42 -0.01 -0.82 -9.93
N CYS A 43 -1.19 -1.06 -10.49
CA CYS A 43 -1.38 -1.33 -11.91
C CYS A 43 -1.09 -0.10 -12.79
N ILE A 44 -1.27 1.12 -12.27
CA ILE A 44 -0.84 2.37 -12.93
C ILE A 44 0.68 2.48 -12.90
N LEU A 45 1.32 2.24 -11.75
CA LEU A 45 2.75 2.41 -11.55
C LEU A 45 3.59 1.32 -12.24
N LEU A 46 3.16 0.06 -12.13
CA LEU A 46 3.93 -1.13 -12.54
C LEU A 46 3.37 -1.80 -13.79
N GLY A 47 2.21 -1.36 -14.28
CA GLY A 47 1.55 -1.97 -15.44
C GLY A 47 0.92 -3.35 -15.16
N LYS A 48 0.99 -3.86 -13.93
CA LYS A 48 0.52 -5.20 -13.53
C LYS A 48 -0.49 -5.13 -12.37
N ARG A 49 -1.55 -5.92 -12.47
CA ARG A 49 -2.50 -6.23 -11.38
C ARG A 49 -2.02 -7.47 -10.60
N TYR A 50 -2.24 -7.49 -9.30
CA TYR A 50 -1.96 -8.62 -8.42
C TYR A 50 -3.26 -9.27 -7.92
N GLU A 51 -3.21 -10.56 -7.64
CA GLU A 51 -4.31 -11.20 -6.90
C GLU A 51 -4.34 -10.70 -5.46
N TYR A 52 -5.52 -10.70 -4.84
CA TYR A 52 -5.66 -10.18 -3.47
C TYR A 52 -4.92 -11.03 -2.44
N GLU A 53 -4.70 -12.31 -2.75
CA GLU A 53 -3.97 -13.26 -1.92
C GLU A 53 -2.47 -13.31 -2.25
N ASP A 54 -2.01 -12.53 -3.25
CA ASP A 54 -0.60 -12.51 -3.63
C ASP A 54 0.27 -12.02 -2.47
N ALA A 55 1.19 -12.87 -2.01
CA ALA A 55 2.00 -12.62 -0.82
C ALA A 55 2.92 -11.39 -0.96
N VAL A 56 3.40 -11.11 -2.17
CA VAL A 56 4.25 -9.94 -2.46
C VAL A 56 3.41 -8.68 -2.38
N PHE A 57 2.22 -8.70 -2.97
CA PHE A 57 1.29 -7.59 -2.91
C PHE A 57 0.81 -7.32 -1.48
N LEU A 58 0.41 -8.34 -0.73
CA LEU A 58 0.02 -8.22 0.68
C LEU A 58 1.17 -7.66 1.54
N ARG A 59 2.41 -8.05 1.26
CA ARG A 59 3.58 -7.45 1.92
C ARG A 59 3.72 -5.97 1.59
N LEU A 60 3.56 -5.57 0.34
CA LEU A 60 3.55 -4.15 -0.06
C LEU A 60 2.49 -3.37 0.71
N LEU A 61 1.24 -3.85 0.72
CA LEU A 61 0.13 -3.19 1.43
C LEU A 61 0.43 -3.01 2.91
N LYS A 62 1.01 -4.02 3.55
CA LYS A 62 1.40 -3.96 4.96
C LYS A 62 2.43 -2.86 5.21
N ILE A 63 3.51 -2.81 4.42
CA ILE A 63 4.56 -1.80 4.59
C ILE A 63 4.00 -0.39 4.33
N VAL A 64 3.16 -0.22 3.32
CA VAL A 64 2.50 1.06 3.02
C VAL A 64 1.59 1.50 4.16
N ASN A 65 0.75 0.61 4.68
CA ASN A 65 -0.15 0.90 5.80
C ASN A 65 0.62 1.27 7.08
N GLU A 66 1.71 0.57 7.38
CA GLU A 66 2.58 0.89 8.52
C GLU A 66 3.22 2.28 8.36
N ASN A 67 3.69 2.62 7.16
CA ASN A 67 4.23 3.95 6.86
C ASN A 67 3.18 5.06 6.97
N LEU A 68 1.95 4.83 6.48
CA LEU A 68 0.85 5.78 6.59
C LEU A 68 0.46 6.04 8.05
N GLN A 69 0.34 4.98 8.85
CA GLN A 69 0.04 5.12 10.29
C GLN A 69 1.14 5.86 11.03
N LEU A 70 2.41 5.59 10.72
CA LEU A 70 3.53 6.29 11.34
C LEU A 70 3.56 7.76 10.93
N SER A 71 3.32 8.06 9.66
CA SER A 71 3.26 9.43 9.15
C SER A 71 2.14 10.25 9.79
N GLY A 72 1.00 9.61 10.08
CA GLY A 72 -0.12 10.24 10.80
C GLY A 72 0.03 10.26 12.33
N SER A 73 1.12 9.74 12.89
CA SER A 73 1.28 9.63 14.34
C SER A 73 1.58 10.99 15.01
N PRO A 74 1.22 11.17 16.30
CA PRO A 74 1.61 12.38 17.04
C PRO A 74 3.13 12.62 17.07
N ALA A 75 3.90 11.53 17.06
CA ALA A 75 5.35 11.57 17.02
C ALA A 75 5.89 12.14 15.70
N ALA A 76 5.28 11.77 14.56
CA ALA A 76 5.59 12.35 13.26
C ALA A 76 5.16 13.83 13.18
N LEU A 77 4.00 14.18 13.74
CA LEU A 77 3.56 15.57 13.81
C LEU A 77 4.54 16.44 14.61
N LEU A 78 4.97 15.99 15.79
CA LEU A 78 5.96 16.69 16.61
C LEU A 78 7.31 16.81 15.91
N TYR A 79 7.74 15.76 15.21
CA TYR A 79 8.95 15.79 14.38
C TYR A 79 8.84 16.86 13.27
N ASN A 80 7.70 16.96 12.58
CA ASN A 80 7.46 17.94 11.53
C ASN A 80 7.42 19.38 12.07
N LEU A 81 6.79 19.60 13.24
CA LEU A 81 6.68 20.92 13.86
C LEU A 81 8.01 21.39 14.47
N PHE A 82 8.78 20.47 15.05
CA PHE A 82 10.04 20.77 15.72
C PHE A 82 11.14 19.77 15.36
N PRO A 83 11.74 19.87 14.16
CA PRO A 83 12.74 18.91 13.68
C PRO A 83 13.94 18.74 14.62
N LYS A 84 14.34 19.82 15.30
CA LYS A 84 15.44 19.83 16.28
C LYS A 84 15.11 19.00 17.54
N LEU A 85 13.83 18.88 17.92
CA LEU A 85 13.35 18.03 19.02
C LEU A 85 13.13 16.58 18.56
N GLY A 86 13.13 16.32 17.25
CA GLY A 86 12.97 15.00 16.66
C GLY A 86 14.01 13.97 17.10
N PHE A 87 15.24 14.41 17.42
CA PHE A 87 16.29 13.55 17.97
C PHE A 87 15.95 13.01 19.36
N LEU A 88 15.24 13.78 20.19
CA LEU A 88 14.89 13.42 21.57
C LEU A 88 13.73 12.43 21.66
N LEU A 89 12.76 12.53 20.74
CA LEU A 89 11.55 11.69 20.76
C LEU A 89 11.74 10.32 20.11
N GLY A 90 12.89 10.05 19.47
CA GLY A 90 13.18 8.78 18.78
C GLY A 90 12.28 8.47 17.57
N ALA A 91 11.26 9.30 17.32
CA ALA A 91 10.26 9.17 16.27
C ALA A 91 10.88 9.09 14.88
N GLY A 92 11.89 9.94 14.62
CA GLY A 92 12.57 9.98 13.32
C GLY A 92 13.25 8.66 12.94
N LYS A 93 13.80 7.91 13.91
CA LYS A 93 14.48 6.63 13.61
C LYS A 93 13.49 5.56 13.11
N LYS A 94 12.30 5.50 13.71
CA LYS A 94 11.27 4.53 13.29
C LYS A 94 10.70 4.91 11.92
N ILE A 95 10.40 6.19 11.69
CA ILE A 95 9.90 6.67 10.40
C ILE A 95 10.91 6.38 9.29
N LEU A 96 12.16 6.81 9.48
CA LEU A 96 13.23 6.63 8.48
C LEU A 96 13.51 5.15 8.17
N LYS A 97 13.40 4.27 9.16
CA LYS A 97 13.53 2.82 8.95
C LYS A 97 12.41 2.26 8.08
N ASN A 98 11.16 2.67 8.31
CA ASN A 98 10.01 2.19 7.55
C ASN A 98 9.98 2.74 6.12
N GLU A 99 10.39 4.00 5.94
CA GLU A 99 10.56 4.58 4.60
C GLU A 99 11.64 3.83 3.82
N LYS A 100 12.76 3.53 4.47
CA LYS A 100 13.83 2.73 3.87
C LYS A 100 13.34 1.32 3.50
N GLU A 101 12.61 0.64 4.38
CA GLU A 101 12.06 -0.69 4.09
C GLU A 101 11.11 -0.66 2.88
N LEU A 102 10.26 0.35 2.77
CA LEU A 102 9.39 0.52 1.61
C LEU A 102 10.19 0.72 0.32
N HIS A 103 11.17 1.61 0.35
CA HIS A 103 12.04 1.89 -0.79
C HIS A 103 12.79 0.63 -1.24
N ASP A 104 13.47 -0.04 -0.31
CA ASP A 104 14.25 -1.25 -0.60
C ASP A 104 13.35 -2.37 -1.15
N PHE A 105 12.14 -2.53 -0.60
CA PHE A 105 11.17 -3.52 -1.08
C PHE A 105 10.71 -3.23 -2.51
N ILE A 106 10.34 -1.97 -2.82
CA ILE A 106 9.92 -1.57 -4.17
C ILE A 106 11.07 -1.77 -5.15
N GLN A 107 12.29 -1.38 -4.78
CA GLN A 107 13.45 -1.49 -5.64
C GLN A 107 13.75 -2.95 -6.02
N ALA A 108 13.87 -3.83 -5.04
CA ALA A 108 14.19 -5.24 -5.25
C ALA A 108 13.07 -6.03 -5.97
N THR A 109 11.80 -5.65 -5.76
CA THR A 109 10.68 -6.45 -6.25
C THR A 109 10.16 -5.97 -7.60
N PHE A 110 10.17 -4.66 -7.85
CA PHE A 110 9.45 -4.08 -8.99
C PHE A 110 10.36 -3.30 -9.94
N ILE A 111 11.47 -2.73 -9.48
CA ILE A 111 12.33 -1.89 -10.31
C ILE A 111 13.46 -2.70 -10.98
N GLU A 112 14.02 -3.72 -10.31
CA GLU A 112 15.05 -4.59 -10.92
C GLU A 112 14.54 -5.39 -12.15
N TYR A 113 13.22 -5.51 -12.32
CA TYR A 113 12.59 -6.21 -13.45
C TYR A 113 12.07 -5.29 -14.56
N LEU A 114 12.29 -3.97 -14.46
CA LEU A 114 11.88 -2.97 -15.47
C LEU A 114 13.02 -2.58 -16.44
N GLN A 115 14.11 -3.36 -16.50
CA GLN A 115 15.17 -3.21 -17.50
C GLN A 115 14.88 -4.00 -18.77
#